data_AF-A0A370HIV8-F1
#
_entry.id   AF-A0A370HIV8-F1
#
_cell.length_a   1.000
_cell.length_b   1.000
_cell.length_c   1.000
_cell.angle_alpha   90.00
_cell.angle_beta   90.00
_cell.angle_gamma   90.00
#
_symmetry.space_group_name_H-M   'P 1'
#
loop_
_entity.id
_entity.type
_entity.pdbx_description
1 polymer ?
#
loop_
_entity_poly.entity_id
_entity_poly.type
_entity_poly.pdbx_seq_one_letter_code
_entity_poly.pdbx_strand_id
1 'polypeptide(L)'
;MLGEVRHGDLTHLVCLDAYNEASSRLESARVRYTKAARALAVSREKLDHVVERAYQQQSFSPIEDLFVEEEAALAVYEEAVAELARAEGRWWSLRMAFAYEQEQMRAGNPPERRLN
;
A
#
# COMPACT_ATOMS: atom_id res chain seq x y z
N MET A 1 -28.65 -42.79 1.29
CA MET A 1 -27.22 -42.45 1.26
C MET A 1 -26.92 -41.68 -0.01
N LEU A 2 -26.97 -40.35 0.07
CA LEU A 2 -26.40 -39.47 -0.94
C LEU A 2 -25.47 -38.56 -0.16
N GLY A 3 -24.18 -38.88 -0.22
CA GLY A 3 -23.13 -38.09 0.42
C GLY A 3 -23.03 -36.77 -0.33
N GLU A 4 -23.54 -35.71 0.29
CA GLU A 4 -23.20 -34.35 -0.08
C GLU A 4 -21.68 -34.21 0.02
N VAL A 5 -21.02 -34.11 -1.14
CA VAL A 5 -19.65 -33.62 -1.23
C VAL A 5 -19.73 -32.16 -0.81
N ARG A 6 -19.61 -31.91 0.50
CA ARG A 6 -19.42 -30.57 1.05
C ARG A 6 -18.25 -29.96 0.29
N HIS A 7 -18.56 -28.97 -0.55
CA HIS A 7 -17.57 -28.03 -1.06
C HIS A 7 -16.68 -27.66 0.12
N GLY A 8 -15.39 -27.99 0.01
CA GLY A 8 -14.41 -27.82 1.08
C GLY A 8 -14.58 -26.42 1.66
N ASP A 9 -14.88 -26.38 2.95
CA ASP A 9 -15.18 -25.15 3.65
C ASP A 9 -13.93 -24.27 3.67
N LEU A 10 -13.88 -23.32 2.74
CA LEU A 10 -12.74 -22.42 2.52
C LEU A 10 -12.50 -21.49 3.72
N THR A 11 -13.43 -21.45 4.68
CA THR A 11 -13.28 -20.72 5.94
C THR A 11 -12.17 -21.29 6.84
N HIS A 12 -11.62 -22.46 6.54
CA HIS A 12 -10.51 -23.08 7.30
C HIS A 12 -9.12 -22.83 6.71
N LEU A 13 -8.97 -22.01 5.67
CA LEU A 13 -7.67 -21.67 5.11
C LEU A 13 -6.89 -20.76 6.05
N VAL A 14 -5.75 -21.25 6.55
CA VAL A 14 -4.91 -20.55 7.54
C VAL A 14 -4.43 -19.20 6.99
N CYS A 15 -4.17 -19.13 5.68
CA CYS A 15 -3.75 -17.89 5.04
C CYS A 15 -4.89 -16.93 4.69
N LEU A 16 -6.18 -17.29 4.80
CA LEU A 16 -7.29 -16.44 4.35
C LEU A 16 -7.38 -15.12 5.13
N ASP A 17 -7.36 -15.20 6.46
CA ASP A 17 -7.47 -14.02 7.32
C ASP A 17 -6.25 -13.11 7.16
N ALA A 18 -5.05 -13.70 7.13
CA ALA A 18 -3.82 -12.96 6.90
C ALA A 18 -3.80 -12.29 5.51
N TYR A 19 -4.31 -12.98 4.47
CA TYR A 19 -4.43 -12.42 3.12
C TYR A 19 -5.43 -11.27 3.05
N ASN A 20 -6.57 -11.39 3.73
CA ASN A 20 -7.58 -10.33 3.81
C ASN A 20 -7.03 -9.09 4.53
N GLU A 21 -6.33 -9.30 5.65
CA GLU A 21 -5.66 -8.22 6.38
C GLU A 21 -4.60 -7.53 5.52
N ALA A 22 -3.75 -8.30 4.83
CA ALA A 22 -2.74 -7.75 3.93
C ALA A 22 -3.36 -6.99 2.76
N SER A 23 -4.49 -7.45 2.22
CA SER A 23 -5.25 -6.75 1.17
C SER A 23 -5.79 -5.41 1.67
N SER A 24 -6.38 -5.37 2.87
CA SER A 24 -6.87 -4.13 3.49
C SER A 24 -5.73 -3.13 3.77
N ARG A 25 -4.59 -3.63 4.25
CA ARG A 25 -3.38 -2.81 4.48
C ARG A 25 -2.81 -2.25 3.18
N LEU A 26 -2.81 -3.04 2.10
CA LEU A 26 -2.38 -2.58 0.78
C LEU A 26 -3.28 -1.44 0.26
N GLU A 27 -4.59 -1.58 0.35
CA GLU A 27 -5.51 -0.51 -0.06
C GLU A 27 -5.33 0.76 0.78
N SER A 28 -5.14 0.61 2.09
CA SER A 28 -4.84 1.74 2.97
C SER A 28 -3.53 2.45 2.58
N ALA A 29 -2.48 1.69 2.26
CA ALA A 29 -1.20 2.23 1.80
C ALA A 29 -1.34 2.96 0.46
N ARG A 30 -2.12 2.43 -0.49
CA ARG A 30 -2.42 3.09 -1.77
C ARG A 30 -3.13 4.42 -1.58
N VAL A 31 -4.11 4.48 -0.68
CA VAL A 31 -4.81 5.75 -0.36
C VAL A 31 -3.85 6.77 0.23
N ARG A 32 -2.96 6.36 1.16
CA ARG A 32 -1.95 7.25 1.75
C ARG A 32 -0.95 7.74 0.70
N TYR A 33 -0.44 6.85 -0.12
CA TYR A 33 0.45 7.18 -1.24
C TYR A 33 -0.19 8.24 -2.16
N THR A 34 -1.41 8.02 -2.62
CA THR A 34 -2.10 8.96 -3.51
C THR A 34 -2.32 10.33 -2.85
N LYS A 35 -2.65 10.35 -1.56
CA LYS A 35 -2.78 11.60 -0.79
C LYS A 35 -1.44 12.34 -0.67
N ALA A 36 -0.37 11.64 -0.32
CA ALA A 36 0.96 12.22 -0.17
C ALA A 36 1.51 12.73 -1.52
N ALA A 37 1.34 11.95 -2.59
CA ALA A 37 1.73 12.34 -3.95
C ALA A 37 1.00 13.63 -4.39
N ARG A 38 -0.30 13.73 -4.11
CA ARG A 38 -1.08 14.93 -4.41
C ARG A 38 -0.63 16.13 -3.57
N ALA A 39 -0.36 15.94 -2.28
CA ALA A 39 0.11 17.01 -1.41
C ALA A 39 1.47 17.57 -1.88
N LEU A 40 2.41 16.68 -2.21
CA LEU A 40 3.71 17.05 -2.77
C LEU A 40 3.56 17.80 -4.11
N ALA A 41 2.71 17.30 -5.01
CA ALA A 41 2.46 17.97 -6.29
C ALA A 41 1.92 19.39 -6.11
N VAL A 42 0.96 19.58 -5.18
CA VAL A 42 0.43 20.91 -4.86
C VAL A 42 1.50 21.82 -4.27
N SER A 43 2.36 21.31 -3.38
CA SER A 43 3.46 22.09 -2.80
C SER A 43 4.44 22.57 -3.86
N ARG A 44 4.79 21.69 -4.81
CA ARG A 44 5.67 22.02 -5.94
C ARG A 44 5.06 23.04 -6.88
N GLU A 45 3.79 22.89 -7.24
CA GLU A 45 3.07 23.86 -8.07
C GLU A 45 3.03 25.25 -7.41
N LYS A 46 2.81 25.32 -6.08
CA LYS A 46 2.90 26.58 -5.34
C LYS A 46 4.31 27.18 -5.43
N LEU A 47 5.34 26.38 -5.20
CA LEU A 47 6.74 26.83 -5.29
C LEU A 47 7.06 27.36 -6.68
N ASP A 48 6.70 26.64 -7.73
CA ASP A 48 6.92 27.05 -9.12
C ASP A 48 6.29 28.42 -9.40
N HIS A 49 5.03 28.63 -9.00
CA HIS A 49 4.36 29.92 -9.15
C HIS A 49 4.99 31.06 -8.35
N VAL A 50 5.45 30.78 -7.13
CA VAL A 50 6.09 31.80 -6.28
C VAL A 50 7.47 32.15 -6.82
N VAL A 51 8.25 31.17 -7.28
CA VAL A 51 9.55 31.39 -7.92
C VAL A 51 9.39 32.20 -9.20
N GLU A 52 8.42 31.85 -10.04
CA GLU A 52 8.12 32.59 -11.27
C GLU A 52 7.75 34.05 -10.96
N ARG A 53 6.88 34.29 -9.96
CA ARG A 53 6.51 35.64 -9.54
C ARG A 53 7.70 36.41 -8.96
N ALA A 54 8.50 35.78 -8.11
CA ALA A 54 9.69 36.38 -7.52
C ALA A 54 10.69 36.82 -8.59
N TYR A 55 10.87 35.99 -9.62
CA TYR A 55 11.69 36.31 -10.79
C TYR A 55 11.14 37.52 -11.55
N GLN A 56 9.83 37.54 -11.85
CA GLN A 56 9.18 38.66 -12.54
C GLN A 56 9.29 39.98 -11.76
N GLN A 57 9.21 39.91 -10.43
CA GLN A 57 9.27 41.07 -9.54
C GLN A 57 10.70 41.44 -9.12
N GLN A 58 11.71 40.65 -9.52
CA GLN A 58 13.10 40.75 -9.04
C GLN A 58 13.21 40.80 -7.51
N SER A 59 12.29 40.14 -6.81
CA SER A 59 12.17 40.15 -5.35
C SER A 59 11.92 38.75 -4.85
N PHE A 60 12.94 38.15 -4.25
CA PHE A 60 12.89 36.81 -3.67
C PHE A 60 12.63 36.88 -2.17
N SER A 61 11.66 37.71 -1.76
CA SER A 61 11.13 37.74 -0.38
C SER A 61 11.00 36.30 0.15
N PRO A 62 11.28 36.06 1.44
CA PRO A 62 11.73 34.75 1.91
C PRO A 62 10.77 33.63 1.52
N ILE A 63 11.26 32.77 0.63
CA ILE A 63 10.57 31.60 0.07
C ILE A 63 10.83 30.36 0.94
N GLU A 64 11.66 30.51 1.97
CA GLU A 64 12.18 29.45 2.85
C GLU A 64 11.05 28.62 3.46
N ASP A 65 9.96 29.25 3.91
CA ASP A 65 8.80 28.56 4.47
C ASP A 65 8.14 27.60 3.47
N LEU A 66 8.13 27.94 2.18
CA LEU A 66 7.55 27.10 1.13
C LEU A 66 8.46 25.93 0.77
N PHE A 67 9.77 26.11 0.86
CA PHE A 67 10.71 25.00 0.73
C PHE A 67 10.59 24.03 1.90
N VAL A 68 10.44 24.54 3.13
CA VAL A 68 10.18 23.69 4.31
C VAL A 68 8.85 22.92 4.16
N GLU A 69 7.79 23.55 3.64
CA GLU A 69 6.53 22.86 3.33
C GLU A 69 6.72 21.74 2.29
N GLU A 70 7.50 21.99 1.23
CA GLU A 70 7.78 20.97 0.21
C GLU A 70 8.64 19.82 0.72
N GLU A 71 9.69 20.11 1.50
CA GLU A 71 10.54 19.08 2.11
C GLU A 71 9.73 18.19 3.07
N ALA A 72 8.86 18.79 3.87
CA ALA A 72 7.95 18.05 4.74
C ALA A 72 6.98 17.16 3.93
N ALA A 73 6.41 17.70 2.84
CA ALA A 73 5.54 16.93 1.95
C ALA A 73 6.30 15.80 1.23
N LEU A 74 7.57 16.02 0.87
CA LEU A 74 8.45 15.03 0.24
C LEU A 74 8.74 13.88 1.19
N ALA A 75 9.08 14.17 2.45
CA ALA A 75 9.32 13.15 3.47
C ALA A 75 8.09 12.25 3.69
N VAL A 76 6.89 12.85 3.76
CA VAL A 76 5.64 12.09 3.88
C VAL A 76 5.38 11.23 2.64
N TYR A 77 5.69 11.75 1.45
CA TYR A 77 5.57 10.99 0.20
C TYR A 77 6.54 9.79 0.18
N GLU A 78 7.80 9.98 0.54
CA GLU A 78 8.80 8.91 0.58
C GLU A 78 8.43 7.81 1.59
N GLU A 79 7.93 8.20 2.76
CA GLU A 79 7.41 7.25 3.74
C GLU A 79 6.23 6.45 3.17
N ALA A 80 5.27 7.12 2.52
CA ALA A 80 4.12 6.45 1.91
C ALA A 80 4.52 5.50 0.77
N VAL A 81 5.54 5.83 -0.02
CA VAL A 81 6.12 4.93 -1.04
C VAL A 81 6.72 3.69 -0.38
N ALA A 82 7.49 3.87 0.69
CA ALA A 82 8.10 2.75 1.41
C ALA A 82 7.05 1.87 2.12
N GLU A 83 5.98 2.45 2.66
CA GLU A 83 4.83 1.69 3.18
C GLU A 83 4.13 0.89 2.09
N LEU A 84 3.86 1.50 0.93
CA LEU A 84 3.20 0.84 -0.19
C LEU A 84 4.01 -0.36 -0.68
N ALA A 85 5.31 -0.19 -0.93
CA ALA A 85 6.18 -1.28 -1.37
C ALA A 85 6.22 -2.45 -0.36
N ARG A 86 6.26 -2.14 0.94
CA ARG A 86 6.20 -3.16 2.01
C ARG A 86 4.85 -3.88 2.04
N ALA A 87 3.75 -3.15 1.83
CA ALA A 87 2.41 -3.73 1.78
C ALA A 87 2.23 -4.63 0.55
N GLU A 88 2.70 -4.20 -0.62
CA GLU A 88 2.67 -4.98 -1.86
C GLU A 88 3.48 -6.27 -1.73
N GLY A 89 4.69 -6.20 -1.17
CA GLY A 89 5.52 -7.38 -0.93
C GLY A 89 4.82 -8.40 -0.04
N ARG A 90 4.25 -7.96 1.10
CA ARG A 90 3.50 -8.85 2.01
C ARG A 90 2.26 -9.44 1.36
N TRP A 91 1.48 -8.62 0.65
CA TRP A 91 0.28 -9.08 -0.06
C TRP A 91 0.63 -10.14 -1.10
N TRP A 92 1.69 -9.94 -1.88
CA TRP A 92 2.13 -10.91 -2.88
C TRP A 92 2.54 -12.24 -2.25
N SER A 93 3.34 -12.21 -1.17
CA SER A 93 3.74 -13.43 -0.46
C SER A 93 2.54 -14.21 0.07
N LEU A 94 1.56 -13.52 0.68
CA LEU A 94 0.36 -14.15 1.22
C LEU A 94 -0.58 -14.66 0.14
N ARG A 95 -0.67 -13.96 -1.00
CA ARG A 95 -1.41 -14.43 -2.18
C ARG A 95 -0.87 -15.77 -2.67
N MET A 96 0.45 -15.91 -2.74
CA MET A 96 1.10 -17.15 -3.16
C MET A 96 0.88 -18.29 -2.14
N ALA A 97 1.04 -18.00 -0.85
CA ALA A 97 0.77 -18.98 0.21
C ALA A 97 -0.69 -19.45 0.21
N PHE A 98 -1.63 -18.52 0.05
CA PHE A 98 -3.05 -18.82 -0.04
C PHE A 98 -3.43 -19.64 -1.28
N ALA A 99 -2.81 -19.34 -2.44
CA ALA A 99 -3.00 -20.14 -3.65
C ALA A 99 -2.47 -21.57 -3.48
N TYR A 100 -1.32 -21.73 -2.83
CA TYR A 100 -0.76 -23.04 -2.50
C TYR A 100 -1.66 -23.84 -1.56
N GLU A 101 -2.19 -23.22 -0.49
CA GLU A 101 -3.12 -23.90 0.42
C GLU A 101 -4.40 -24.36 -0.29
N GLN A 102 -4.94 -23.55 -1.21
CA GLN A 102 -6.09 -23.92 -2.03
C GLN A 102 -5.79 -25.13 -2.94
N GLU A 103 -4.60 -25.19 -3.54
CA GLU A 103 -4.19 -26.32 -4.37
C GLU A 103 -4.06 -27.60 -3.56
N GLN A 104 -3.46 -27.54 -2.37
CA GLN A 104 -3.33 -28.68 -1.45
C GLN A 104 -4.69 -29.21 -1.00
N MET A 105 -5.62 -28.33 -0.61
CA MET A 105 -6.98 -28.73 -0.26
C MET A 105 -7.72 -29.39 -1.44
N ARG A 106 -7.56 -28.89 -2.67
CA ARG A 106 -8.16 -29.50 -3.87
C ARG A 106 -7.55 -30.85 -4.20
N ALA A 107 -6.26 -31.05 -3.91
CA ALA A 107 -5.57 -32.32 -4.09
C ALA A 107 -5.92 -33.36 -3.00
N GLY A 108 -6.76 -33.01 -2.00
CA GLY A 108 -7.12 -33.90 -0.90
C GLY A 108 -6.03 -34.05 0.16
N ASN A 109 -4.98 -33.22 0.11
CA ASN A 109 -3.94 -33.13 1.12
C ASN A 109 -4.28 -31.95 2.04
N PRO A 110 -4.99 -32.16 3.17
CA PRO A 110 -5.24 -31.06 4.10
C PRO A 110 -3.91 -30.47 4.59
N PRO A 111 -3.84 -29.15 4.84
CA PRO A 111 -2.58 -28.50 5.20
C PRO A 111 -2.05 -29.02 6.53
N GLU A 112 -1.14 -29.99 6.46
CA GLU A 112 -0.32 -30.44 7.58
C GLU A 112 0.77 -29.41 7.85
N ARG A 113 0.44 -28.29 8.52
CA ARG A 113 1.32 -27.58 9.47
C ARG A 113 0.76 -26.21 9.81
N ARG A 114 0.52 -25.99 11.11
CA ARG A 114 0.50 -24.65 11.70
C ARG A 114 1.93 -24.12 11.69
N LEU A 115 2.23 -23.18 10.80
CA LEU A 115 3.43 -22.36 10.94
C LEU A 115 3.10 -21.29 11.99
N ASN A 116 3.34 -21.65 13.25
CA ASN A 116 3.37 -20.72 14.38
C ASN A 116 4.62 -19.84 14.28
#